data_AF-A0A1V6TRD0-F1
#
_entry.id   AF-A0A1V6TRD0-F1
#
_cell.length_a   1.000
_cell.length_b   1.000
_cell.length_c   1.000
_cell.angle_alpha   90.00
_cell.angle_beta   90.00
_cell.angle_gamma   90.00
#
_symmetry.space_group_name_H-M   'P 1'
#
loop_
_entity.id
_entity.type
_entity.pdbx_description
1 polymer ?
#
loop_
_entity_poly.entity_id
_entity_poly.type
_entity_poly.pdbx_seq_one_letter_code
_entity_poly.pdbx_strand_id
1 'polypeptide(L)'
;MSHSGRRGRLYVNAFIQGRFYLVVELPKLCVRLPGRFRLIPTLFHRLGAEDPSHMPRDFRGADPLNDSYVDKVIAKYAAKYTKKREKGFEPTWQPSIPTHTMSRRSQGTFRPRNVFLPTELILNIADYLEHHKDIQNLLSVFPHWHPMIPDSYWRRRFIDDNCLNNVQFPPEDALDWQYLYLNSDRLLGTSLGWRNRQRILSQLRGTKERFLRQLERKVE
;
A
#
# COMPACT_ATOMS: atom_id res chain seq x y z
N MET A 1 -51.44 -3.68 41.55
CA MET A 1 -50.94 -4.72 40.63
C MET A 1 -49.75 -4.16 39.89
N SER A 2 -48.57 -4.65 40.24
CA SER A 2 -47.26 -4.36 39.64
C SER A 2 -47.15 -4.96 38.24
N HIS A 3 -46.38 -4.32 37.35
CA HIS A 3 -45.50 -4.84 36.27
C HIS A 3 -44.88 -3.58 35.63
N SER A 4 -43.66 -3.11 35.90
CA SER A 4 -42.31 -3.68 35.76
C SER A 4 -41.90 -4.08 34.33
N GLY A 5 -40.95 -3.34 33.76
CA GLY A 5 -40.04 -3.79 32.70
C GLY A 5 -40.45 -3.39 31.26
N ARG A 6 -39.57 -2.99 30.35
CA ARG A 6 -38.10 -2.99 30.31
C ARG A 6 -37.61 -1.89 29.36
N ARG A 7 -36.52 -1.24 29.76
CA ARG A 7 -35.68 -0.40 28.90
C ARG A 7 -35.04 -1.28 27.83
N GLY A 8 -35.34 -1.02 26.56
CA GLY A 8 -34.56 -1.52 25.42
C GLY A 8 -33.43 -0.54 25.12
N ARG A 9 -32.26 -0.74 25.75
CA ARG A 9 -31.01 -0.14 25.27
C ARG A 9 -30.59 -0.94 24.03
N LEU A 10 -30.62 -0.31 22.87
CA LEU A 10 -29.95 -0.84 21.67
C LEU A 10 -28.45 -0.68 21.89
N TYR A 11 -27.78 -1.79 22.17
CA TYR A 11 -26.34 -1.93 22.05
C TYR A 11 -26.01 -2.00 20.57
N VAL A 12 -25.58 -0.88 19.98
CA VAL A 12 -24.84 -0.91 18.72
C VAL A 12 -23.38 -1.16 19.09
N ASN A 13 -22.94 -2.41 18.97
CA ASN A 13 -21.53 -2.78 19.00
C ASN A 13 -20.88 -2.24 17.72
N ALA A 14 -20.39 -1.00 17.77
CA ALA A 14 -19.43 -0.49 16.81
C ALA A 14 -18.02 -0.92 17.28
N PHE A 15 -17.57 -2.06 16.78
CA PHE A 15 -16.16 -2.46 16.88
C PHE A 15 -15.37 -1.60 15.86
N ILE A 16 -14.91 -0.43 16.28
CA ILE A 16 -14.00 0.41 15.50
C ILE A 16 -12.61 0.26 16.09
N GLN A 17 -11.82 -0.64 15.50
CA GLN A 17 -10.39 -0.71 15.73
C GLN A 17 -9.72 0.05 14.59
N GLY A 18 -9.56 1.37 14.78
CA GLY A 18 -9.01 2.27 13.77
C GLY A 18 -8.45 3.53 14.42
N ARG A 19 -7.13 3.50 14.68
CA ARG A 19 -6.22 4.62 14.98
C ARG A 19 -6.86 5.91 15.49
N PHE A 20 -6.70 6.17 16.79
CA PHE A 20 -6.79 7.53 17.32
C PHE A 20 -5.76 8.42 16.62
N TYR A 21 -6.22 9.31 15.74
CA TYR A 21 -5.46 10.50 15.42
C TYR A 21 -5.53 11.39 16.65
N LEU A 22 -4.40 11.60 17.31
CA LEU A 22 -4.25 12.65 18.29
C LEU A 22 -4.38 13.97 17.51
N VAL A 23 -5.58 14.53 17.48
CA VAL A 23 -5.79 15.92 17.04
C VAL A 23 -5.15 16.78 18.12
N VAL A 24 -3.85 17.04 17.97
CA VAL A 24 -3.20 18.13 18.68
C VAL A 24 -3.77 19.40 18.07
N GLU A 25 -4.71 20.03 18.76
CA GLU A 25 -5.00 21.44 18.54
C GLU A 25 -3.69 22.20 18.75
N LEU A 26 -3.03 22.58 17.65
CA LEU A 26 -1.92 23.51 17.68
C LEU A 26 -2.45 24.84 18.25
N PRO A 27 -2.00 25.30 19.43
CA PRO A 27 -2.28 26.67 19.81
C PRO A 27 -1.69 27.57 18.72
N LYS A 28 -2.45 28.60 18.34
CA LYS A 28 -2.04 29.63 17.37
C LYS A 28 -0.74 30.30 17.83
N LEU A 29 0.38 29.68 17.52
CA LEU A 29 1.70 30.28 17.65
C LEU A 29 1.91 31.12 16.40
N CYS A 30 1.60 32.42 16.52
CA CYS A 30 2.15 33.44 15.65
C CYS A 30 3.68 33.46 15.80
N VAL A 31 4.36 32.54 15.13
CA VAL A 31 5.80 32.63 14.93
C VAL A 31 6.03 33.59 13.77
N ARG A 32 6.27 34.87 14.08
CA ARG A 32 7.01 35.74 13.17
C ARG A 32 8.38 35.10 12.96
N LEU A 33 8.58 34.40 11.84
CA LEU A 33 9.90 33.95 11.41
C LEU A 33 10.68 35.17 10.90
N PRO A 34 11.76 35.61 11.56
CA PRO A 34 12.68 36.55 10.96
C PRO A 34 13.71 35.78 10.13
N GLY A 35 14.02 36.30 8.94
CA GLY A 35 15.17 35.84 8.17
C GLY A 35 14.79 35.18 6.85
N ARG A 36 15.18 35.86 5.77
CA ARG A 36 15.14 35.36 4.39
C ARG A 36 15.80 33.98 4.31
N PHE A 37 14.99 32.92 4.15
CA PHE A 37 15.47 31.67 3.58
C PHE A 37 15.85 31.93 2.13
N ARG A 38 17.12 32.29 1.89
CA ARG A 38 17.70 32.18 0.55
C ARG A 38 17.82 30.69 0.27
N LEU A 39 16.91 30.16 -0.54
CA LEU A 39 17.09 28.88 -1.21
C LEU A 39 18.35 29.01 -2.07
N ILE A 40 19.49 28.58 -1.55
CA ILE A 40 20.69 28.38 -2.37
C ILE A 40 20.34 27.21 -3.30
N PRO A 41 20.40 27.37 -4.63
CA PRO A 41 20.27 26.25 -5.54
C PRO A 41 21.55 25.42 -5.43
N THR A 42 21.66 24.62 -4.38
CA THR A 42 22.69 23.59 -4.31
C THR A 42 22.41 22.63 -5.47
N LEU A 43 23.39 22.54 -6.38
CA LEU A 43 23.37 21.62 -7.51
C LEU A 43 22.82 20.28 -7.07
N PHE A 44 21.72 19.88 -7.71
CA PHE A 44 21.10 18.57 -7.56
C PHE A 44 22.10 17.51 -8.05
N HIS A 45 23.00 17.06 -7.17
CA HIS A 45 23.77 15.87 -7.45
C HIS A 45 22.83 14.67 -7.40
N ARG A 46 22.63 14.17 -8.61
CA ARG A 46 21.67 13.20 -9.08
C ARG A 46 22.32 11.83 -9.02
N LEU A 47 22.12 11.10 -7.93
CA LEU A 47 22.33 9.66 -7.96
C LEU A 47 21.09 9.02 -8.59
N GLY A 48 21.23 8.54 -9.83
CA GLY A 48 20.39 7.49 -10.40
C GLY A 48 19.07 7.86 -11.09
N ALA A 49 18.67 9.14 -11.15
CA ALA A 49 17.52 9.53 -11.97
C ALA A 49 17.99 9.86 -13.40
N GLU A 50 17.46 9.24 -14.44
CA GLU A 50 17.70 9.64 -15.83
C GLU A 50 17.49 11.16 -16.03
N ASP A 51 18.33 11.80 -16.85
CA ASP A 51 18.25 13.25 -17.14
C ASP A 51 16.86 13.65 -17.65
N PRO A 52 16.10 14.65 -17.10
CA PRO A 52 14.78 14.88 -17.63
C PRO A 52 14.90 15.33 -19.09
N SER A 53 16.02 15.98 -19.44
CA SER A 53 16.40 16.46 -20.78
C SER A 53 16.36 15.35 -21.84
N HIS A 54 16.58 14.09 -21.45
CA HIS A 54 16.56 12.93 -22.33
C HIS A 54 15.20 12.24 -22.42
N MET A 55 14.19 12.68 -21.69
CA MET A 55 12.85 12.07 -21.78
C MET A 55 12.03 12.65 -22.93
N PRO A 56 11.27 11.82 -23.67
CA PRO A 56 10.36 12.27 -24.71
C PRO A 56 9.43 13.37 -24.18
N ARG A 57 9.15 14.38 -25.01
CA ARG A 57 8.33 15.54 -24.64
C ARG A 57 6.96 15.11 -24.09
N ASP A 58 6.40 14.04 -24.65
CA ASP A 58 5.11 13.45 -24.27
C ASP A 58 5.10 12.90 -22.84
N PHE A 59 6.26 12.48 -22.31
CA PHE A 59 6.39 11.98 -20.94
C PHE A 59 6.21 13.11 -19.91
N ARG A 60 6.66 14.33 -20.22
CA ARG A 60 6.58 15.47 -19.30
C ARG A 60 5.21 16.14 -19.29
N GLY A 61 4.44 15.98 -20.36
CA GLY A 61 3.09 16.54 -20.49
C GLY A 61 1.97 15.61 -20.02
N ALA A 62 2.27 14.33 -19.78
CA ALA A 62 1.29 13.38 -19.29
C ALA A 62 0.87 13.72 -17.85
N ASP A 63 -0.42 14.00 -17.66
CA ASP A 63 -0.99 14.26 -16.34
C ASP A 63 -0.79 13.01 -15.45
N PRO A 64 0.03 13.10 -14.38
CA PRO A 64 0.28 11.98 -13.49
C PRO A 64 -0.93 11.65 -12.62
N LEU A 65 -1.97 12.49 -12.57
CA LEU A 65 -3.18 12.29 -11.77
C LEU A 65 -4.36 11.82 -12.61
N ASN A 66 -4.44 12.26 -13.88
CA ASN A 66 -5.52 11.92 -14.79
C ASN A 66 -5.03 10.97 -15.91
N ASP A 67 -4.97 9.68 -15.58
CA ASP A 67 -4.51 8.64 -16.51
C ASP A 67 -5.59 7.59 -16.76
N SER A 68 -6.40 7.81 -17.80
CA SER A 68 -7.43 6.87 -18.25
C SER A 68 -6.90 5.47 -18.60
N TYR A 69 -5.59 5.30 -18.78
CA TYR A 69 -4.99 3.99 -19.00
C TYR A 69 -5.11 3.09 -17.77
N VAL A 70 -4.91 3.65 -16.57
CA VAL A 70 -5.03 2.90 -15.30
C VAL A 70 -6.45 2.35 -15.17
N ASP A 71 -7.45 3.20 -15.42
CA ASP A 71 -8.86 2.82 -15.38
C ASP A 71 -9.19 1.73 -16.41
N LYS A 72 -8.66 1.85 -17.64
CA LYS A 72 -8.83 0.83 -18.69
C LYS A 72 -8.23 -0.51 -18.29
N VAL A 73 -7.05 -0.53 -17.69
CA VAL A 73 -6.41 -1.76 -17.21
C VAL A 73 -7.25 -2.39 -16.10
N ILE A 74 -7.72 -1.59 -15.14
CA ILE A 74 -8.55 -2.07 -14.04
C ILE A 74 -9.86 -2.65 -14.55
N ALA A 75 -10.56 -1.93 -15.42
CA ALA A 75 -11.81 -2.40 -16.04
C ALA A 75 -11.59 -3.72 -16.81
N LYS A 76 -10.49 -3.83 -17.56
CA LYS A 76 -10.12 -5.05 -18.29
C LYS A 76 -9.90 -6.23 -17.35
N TYR A 77 -9.18 -6.05 -16.25
CA TYR A 77 -8.89 -7.12 -15.30
C TYR A 77 -10.09 -7.48 -14.42
N ALA A 78 -10.92 -6.52 -14.03
CA ALA A 78 -12.19 -6.76 -13.36
C ALA A 78 -13.15 -7.58 -14.24
N ALA A 79 -13.27 -7.23 -15.53
CA ALA A 79 -14.08 -8.00 -16.47
C ALA A 79 -13.54 -9.43 -16.67
N LYS A 80 -12.21 -9.59 -16.74
CA LYS A 80 -11.56 -10.90 -16.84
C LYS A 80 -11.81 -11.74 -15.58
N TYR A 81 -11.76 -11.13 -14.41
CA TYR A 81 -11.98 -11.77 -13.13
C TYR A 81 -13.44 -12.22 -12.98
N THR A 82 -14.39 -11.34 -13.28
CA THR A 82 -15.82 -11.64 -13.28
C THR A 82 -16.15 -12.83 -14.20
N LYS A 83 -15.64 -12.84 -15.44
CA LYS A 83 -15.81 -13.95 -16.38
C LYS A 83 -15.22 -15.28 -15.91
N LYS A 84 -14.18 -15.26 -15.09
CA LYS A 84 -13.63 -16.48 -14.48
C LYS A 84 -14.58 -17.00 -13.41
N ARG A 85 -15.11 -16.11 -12.58
CA ARG A 85 -16.05 -16.45 -11.50
C ARG A 85 -17.35 -17.04 -12.03
N GLU A 86 -17.91 -16.45 -13.09
CA GLU A 86 -19.10 -16.97 -13.79
C GLU A 86 -18.89 -18.39 -14.34
N LYS A 87 -17.65 -18.75 -14.67
CA LYS A 87 -17.27 -20.10 -15.13
C LYS A 87 -17.00 -21.08 -13.98
N GLY A 88 -17.27 -20.69 -12.73
CA GLY A 88 -17.04 -21.53 -11.55
C GLY A 88 -15.57 -21.61 -11.12
N PHE A 89 -14.69 -20.74 -11.65
CA PHE A 89 -13.36 -20.61 -11.07
C PHE A 89 -13.47 -19.78 -9.78
N GLU A 90 -13.43 -20.48 -8.65
CA GLU A 90 -13.30 -19.83 -7.35
C GLU A 90 -11.98 -19.04 -7.28
N PRO A 91 -11.97 -17.85 -6.65
CA PRO A 91 -10.74 -17.19 -6.25
C PRO A 91 -9.88 -18.18 -5.48
N THR A 92 -8.55 -18.12 -5.65
CA THR A 92 -7.62 -19.04 -4.99
C THR A 92 -7.93 -19.11 -3.50
N TRP A 93 -8.50 -20.25 -3.09
CA TRP A 93 -8.98 -20.54 -1.75
C TRP A 93 -7.99 -20.04 -0.69
N GLN A 94 -8.50 -19.30 0.31
CA GLN A 94 -7.76 -19.13 1.56
C GLN A 94 -7.64 -20.52 2.21
N PRO A 95 -6.42 -21.09 2.34
CA PRO A 95 -6.27 -22.33 3.08
C PRO A 95 -6.69 -22.05 4.52
N SER A 96 -7.41 -23.03 5.11
CA SER A 96 -7.69 -23.01 6.54
C SER A 96 -6.39 -22.79 7.31
N ILE A 97 -6.41 -21.83 8.25
CA ILE A 97 -5.27 -21.53 9.11
C ILE A 97 -4.82 -22.85 9.76
N PRO A 98 -3.58 -23.31 9.52
CA PRO A 98 -3.12 -24.57 10.08
C PRO A 98 -3.20 -24.51 11.60
N THR A 99 -4.02 -25.35 12.20
CA THR A 99 -4.11 -25.49 13.66
C THR A 99 -2.75 -25.95 14.17
N HIS A 100 -2.11 -25.14 15.02
CA HIS A 100 -0.75 -25.33 15.51
C HIS A 100 -0.51 -26.77 15.99
N THR A 101 0.29 -27.55 15.24
CA THR A 101 0.85 -28.81 15.72
C THR A 101 2.15 -28.52 16.45
N MET A 102 2.16 -28.73 17.76
CA MET A 102 3.33 -28.56 18.62
C MET A 102 4.38 -29.65 18.30
N SER A 103 5.23 -29.39 17.31
CA SER A 103 6.37 -30.26 16.99
C SER A 103 7.61 -29.83 17.78
N ARG A 104 8.22 -30.77 18.50
CA ARG A 104 9.47 -30.57 19.25
C ARG A 104 10.60 -30.22 18.28
N ARG A 105 11.31 -29.11 18.56
CA ARG A 105 12.47 -28.62 17.80
C ARG A 105 13.59 -29.67 17.76
N SER A 106 13.77 -30.33 16.62
CA SER A 106 15.07 -30.88 16.22
C SER A 106 15.88 -29.77 15.52
N GLN A 107 17.21 -29.87 15.54
CA GLN A 107 18.14 -28.97 14.83
C GLN A 107 18.04 -29.16 13.30
N GLY A 108 16.86 -28.93 12.74
CA GLY A 108 16.61 -28.98 11.31
C GLY A 108 17.02 -27.68 10.63
N THR A 109 17.50 -27.80 9.39
CA THR A 109 17.71 -26.66 8.49
C THR A 109 16.44 -25.80 8.41
N PHE A 110 16.61 -24.47 8.34
CA PHE A 110 15.48 -23.55 8.21
C PHE A 110 14.67 -23.90 6.96
N ARG A 111 13.41 -24.30 7.16
CA ARG A 111 12.46 -24.57 6.09
C ARG A 111 11.39 -23.48 6.12
N PRO A 112 11.36 -22.55 5.14
CA PRO A 112 10.37 -21.47 5.10
C PRO A 112 8.92 -21.97 5.21
N ARG A 113 8.63 -23.13 4.62
CA ARG A 113 7.32 -23.81 4.67
C ARG A 113 6.82 -24.13 6.09
N ASN A 114 7.70 -24.12 7.09
CA ASN A 114 7.35 -24.43 8.49
C ASN A 114 7.12 -23.16 9.32
N VAL A 115 7.28 -21.97 8.73
CA VAL A 115 7.08 -20.70 9.43
C VAL A 115 5.62 -20.28 9.26
N PHE A 116 4.81 -20.59 10.27
CA PHE A 116 3.42 -20.17 10.36
C PHE A 116 3.32 -18.99 11.34
N LEU A 117 2.94 -17.84 10.81
CA LEU A 117 2.67 -16.64 11.59
C LEU A 117 1.18 -16.31 11.52
N PRO A 118 0.59 -15.75 12.59
CA PRO A 118 -0.72 -15.10 12.51
C PRO A 118 -0.74 -14.07 11.38
N THR A 119 -1.89 -13.95 10.71
CA THR A 119 -2.06 -13.04 9.57
C THR A 119 -1.67 -11.62 9.93
N GLU A 120 -1.97 -11.16 11.14
CA GLU A 120 -1.64 -9.81 11.62
C GLU A 120 -0.13 -9.55 11.59
N LEU A 121 0.69 -10.56 11.92
CA LEU A 121 2.15 -10.42 11.86
C LEU A 121 2.66 -10.41 10.43
N ILE A 122 2.05 -11.21 9.54
CA ILE A 122 2.37 -11.19 8.10
C ILE A 122 2.08 -9.80 7.52
N LEU A 123 0.92 -9.23 7.85
CA LEU A 123 0.54 -7.88 7.41
C LEU A 123 1.48 -6.82 7.98
N ASN A 124 1.86 -6.90 9.25
CA ASN A 124 2.82 -5.97 9.84
C ASN A 124 4.18 -6.03 9.14
N ILE A 125 4.71 -7.23 8.88
CA ILE A 125 5.96 -7.42 8.13
C ILE A 125 5.82 -6.82 6.73
N ALA A 126 4.72 -7.11 6.05
CA ALA A 126 4.47 -6.59 4.71
C ALA A 126 4.31 -5.06 4.69
N ASP A 127 3.75 -4.44 5.73
CA ASP A 127 3.64 -2.97 5.87
C ASP A 127 5.00 -2.30 6.06
N TYR A 128 6.00 -2.99 6.62
CA TYR A 128 7.39 -2.49 6.71
C TYR A 128 8.16 -2.56 5.39
N LEU A 129 7.69 -3.33 4.41
CA LEU A 129 8.33 -3.43 3.11
C LEU A 129 7.87 -2.30 2.20
N GLU A 130 8.76 -1.37 1.90
CA GLU A 130 8.40 -0.17 1.14
C GLU A 130 8.15 -0.41 -0.35
N HIS A 131 8.73 -1.46 -0.93
CA HIS A 131 8.60 -1.76 -2.36
C HIS A 131 7.85 -3.08 -2.59
N HIS A 132 6.93 -3.07 -3.56
CA HIS A 132 6.19 -4.26 -3.97
C HIS A 132 7.12 -5.43 -4.38
N LYS A 133 8.33 -5.13 -4.89
CA LYS A 133 9.35 -6.14 -5.21
C LYS A 133 9.88 -6.87 -3.97
N ASP A 134 10.04 -6.16 -2.86
CA ASP A 134 10.48 -6.78 -1.60
C ASP A 134 9.39 -7.68 -1.05
N ILE A 135 8.13 -7.25 -1.16
CA ILE A 135 6.97 -8.08 -0.80
C ILE A 135 6.90 -9.32 -1.71
N GLN A 136 7.13 -9.16 -3.01
CA GLN A 136 7.17 -10.27 -3.97
C GLN A 136 8.28 -11.27 -3.63
N ASN A 137 9.48 -10.78 -3.27
CA ASN A 137 10.60 -11.60 -2.81
C ASN A 137 10.24 -12.32 -1.50
N LEU A 138 9.64 -11.64 -0.52
CA LEU A 138 9.14 -12.26 0.70
C LEU A 138 8.17 -13.41 0.40
N LEU A 139 7.17 -13.17 -0.45
CA LEU A 139 6.18 -14.18 -0.83
C LEU A 139 6.77 -15.33 -1.65
N SER A 140 7.87 -15.09 -2.39
CA SER A 140 8.60 -16.18 -3.05
C SER A 140 9.31 -17.12 -2.07
N VAL A 141 9.76 -16.59 -0.93
CA VAL A 141 10.38 -17.37 0.15
C VAL A 141 9.30 -18.08 0.98
N PHE A 142 8.18 -17.41 1.24
CA PHE A 142 7.05 -17.92 2.02
C PHE A 142 5.76 -18.03 1.18
N PRO A 143 5.69 -18.98 0.22
CA PRO A 143 4.57 -19.06 -0.72
C PRO A 143 3.22 -19.34 -0.06
N HIS A 144 3.21 -20.01 1.10
CA HIS A 144 1.98 -20.28 1.86
C HIS A 144 1.41 -19.04 2.56
N TRP A 145 2.14 -17.93 2.63
CA TRP A 145 1.60 -16.65 3.12
C TRP A 145 0.74 -15.96 2.06
N HIS A 146 0.94 -16.27 0.77
CA HIS A 146 0.24 -15.64 -0.34
C HIS A 146 -1.29 -15.63 -0.18
N PRO A 147 -1.96 -16.76 0.14
CA PRO A 147 -3.41 -16.77 0.33
C PRO A 147 -3.88 -16.32 1.72
N MET A 148 -2.96 -16.04 2.66
CA MET A 148 -3.32 -15.54 4.00
C MET A 148 -3.58 -14.03 4.00
N ILE A 149 -3.12 -13.31 2.96
CA ILE A 149 -3.25 -11.86 2.86
C ILE A 149 -4.55 -11.52 2.09
N PRO A 150 -5.51 -10.81 2.71
CA PRO A 150 -6.79 -10.51 2.07
C PRO A 150 -6.65 -9.50 0.93
N ASP A 151 -7.52 -9.58 -0.06
CA ASP A 151 -7.57 -8.63 -1.18
C ASP A 151 -7.80 -7.18 -0.73
N SER A 152 -8.49 -6.98 0.39
CA SER A 152 -8.67 -5.66 1.02
C SER A 152 -7.33 -4.98 1.36
N TYR A 153 -6.34 -5.76 1.80
CA TYR A 153 -4.99 -5.28 2.08
C TYR A 153 -4.29 -4.84 0.79
N TRP A 154 -4.33 -5.68 -0.24
CA TRP A 154 -3.70 -5.39 -1.54
C TRP A 154 -4.32 -4.17 -2.20
N ARG A 155 -5.65 -4.04 -2.15
CA ARG A 155 -6.39 -2.86 -2.62
C ARG A 155 -5.92 -1.60 -1.90
N ARG A 156 -5.89 -1.62 -0.56
CA ARG A 156 -5.42 -0.49 0.25
C ARG A 156 -4.00 -0.09 -0.13
N ARG A 157 -3.07 -1.05 -0.17
CA ARG A 157 -1.67 -0.81 -0.55
C ARG A 157 -1.55 -0.23 -1.96
N PHE A 158 -2.28 -0.78 -2.93
CA PHE A 158 -2.28 -0.26 -4.30
C PHE A 158 -2.74 1.20 -4.36
N ILE A 159 -3.76 1.58 -3.59
CA ILE A 159 -4.27 2.95 -3.57
C ILE A 159 -3.27 3.88 -2.85
N ASP A 160 -2.85 3.49 -1.66
CA ASP A 160 -2.01 4.32 -0.78
C ASP A 160 -0.60 4.54 -1.36
N ASP A 161 0.07 3.47 -1.79
CA ASP A 161 1.45 3.54 -2.31
C ASP A 161 1.53 4.37 -3.60
N ASN A 162 0.40 4.50 -4.32
CA ASN A 162 0.31 5.22 -5.58
C ASN A 162 -0.46 6.55 -5.48
N CYS A 163 -0.84 6.96 -4.26
CA CYS A 163 -1.59 8.19 -3.99
C CYS A 163 -2.84 8.35 -4.88
N LEU A 164 -3.61 7.27 -5.00
CA LEU A 164 -4.82 7.22 -5.83
C LEU A 164 -6.06 7.59 -5.01
N ASN A 165 -7.11 8.05 -5.69
CA ASN A 165 -8.39 8.34 -5.02
C ASN A 165 -9.22 7.07 -4.85
N ASN A 166 -9.37 6.60 -3.62
CA ASN A 166 -10.12 5.38 -3.27
C ASN A 166 -11.51 5.26 -3.92
N VAL A 167 -12.23 6.37 -4.07
CA VAL A 167 -13.63 6.40 -4.58
C VAL A 167 -13.72 5.94 -6.04
N GLN A 168 -12.62 6.03 -6.81
CA GLN A 168 -12.60 5.70 -8.24
C GLN A 168 -12.37 4.21 -8.52
N PHE A 169 -12.02 3.43 -7.49
CA PHE A 169 -11.57 2.05 -7.66
C PHE A 169 -12.68 1.08 -7.25
N PRO A 170 -12.84 -0.04 -7.97
CA PRO A 170 -13.86 -1.04 -7.66
C PRO A 170 -13.67 -1.64 -6.26
N PRO A 171 -14.68 -2.34 -5.70
CA PRO A 171 -14.57 -2.93 -4.37
C PRO A 171 -13.53 -4.06 -4.30
N GLU A 172 -13.24 -4.51 -3.08
CA GLU A 172 -12.22 -5.53 -2.79
C GLU A 172 -12.47 -6.89 -3.46
N ASP A 173 -13.72 -7.22 -3.78
CA ASP A 173 -14.11 -8.50 -4.38
C ASP A 173 -14.27 -8.45 -5.91
N ALA A 174 -14.09 -7.28 -6.52
CA ALA A 174 -14.32 -7.07 -7.95
C ALA A 174 -13.16 -7.53 -8.86
N LEU A 175 -11.95 -7.65 -8.31
CA LEU A 175 -10.77 -8.12 -9.03
C LEU A 175 -9.73 -8.69 -8.08
N ASP A 176 -8.81 -9.46 -8.64
CA ASP A 176 -7.62 -9.98 -7.95
C ASP A 176 -6.63 -8.83 -7.67
N TRP A 177 -6.77 -8.21 -6.49
CA TRP A 177 -5.98 -7.03 -6.11
C TRP A 177 -4.53 -7.39 -5.88
N GLN A 178 -4.28 -8.59 -5.36
CA GLN A 178 -2.95 -9.14 -5.22
C GLN A 178 -2.21 -9.18 -6.56
N TYR A 179 -2.84 -9.76 -7.59
CA TYR A 179 -2.25 -9.83 -8.92
C TYR A 179 -2.00 -8.43 -9.49
N LEU A 180 -2.96 -7.52 -9.35
CA LEU A 180 -2.82 -6.14 -9.84
C LEU A 180 -1.65 -5.42 -9.18
N TYR A 181 -1.54 -5.50 -7.86
CA TYR A 181 -0.48 -4.82 -7.10
C TYR A 181 0.90 -5.39 -7.41
N LEU A 182 1.08 -6.72 -7.34
CA LEU A 182 2.38 -7.36 -7.56
C LEU A 182 2.88 -7.24 -9.00
N ASN A 183 1.98 -7.00 -9.97
CA ASN A 183 2.33 -6.86 -11.38
C ASN A 183 2.14 -5.43 -11.90
N SER A 184 1.96 -4.43 -11.05
CA SER A 184 1.62 -3.06 -11.46
C SER A 184 2.63 -2.47 -12.45
N ASP A 185 3.93 -2.67 -12.21
CA ASP A 185 5.01 -2.20 -13.09
C ASP A 185 4.90 -2.79 -14.51
N ARG A 186 4.49 -4.05 -14.62
CA ARG A 186 4.30 -4.72 -15.90
C ARG A 186 2.99 -4.31 -16.57
N LEU A 187 1.90 -4.25 -15.79
CA LEU A 187 0.55 -4.00 -16.29
C LEU A 187 0.34 -2.54 -16.72
N LEU A 188 0.90 -1.62 -15.96
CA LEU A 188 0.78 -0.17 -16.16
C LEU A 188 2.05 0.42 -16.78
N GLY A 189 3.07 -0.42 -17.01
CA GLY A 189 4.35 -0.03 -17.55
C GLY A 189 4.27 0.61 -18.92
N THR A 190 3.21 0.45 -19.72
CA THR A 190 3.09 1.17 -21.00
C THR A 190 2.46 2.55 -20.87
N SER A 191 1.90 2.90 -19.70
CA SER A 191 1.34 4.24 -19.50
C SER A 191 2.42 5.26 -19.18
N LEU A 192 2.42 6.35 -19.95
CA LEU A 192 3.24 7.52 -19.67
C LEU A 192 2.82 8.22 -18.37
N GLY A 193 1.50 8.35 -18.11
CA GLY A 193 0.97 8.95 -16.89
C GLY A 193 1.38 8.16 -15.65
N TRP A 194 1.26 6.84 -15.71
CA TRP A 194 1.72 5.94 -14.64
C TRP A 194 3.21 6.07 -14.37
N ARG A 195 4.05 6.01 -15.41
CA ARG A 195 5.50 6.15 -15.25
C ARG A 195 5.88 7.52 -14.69
N ASN A 196 5.22 8.58 -15.15
CA ASN A 196 5.45 9.93 -14.64
C ASN A 196 5.05 10.03 -13.16
N ARG A 197 3.92 9.44 -12.76
CA ARG A 197 3.49 9.32 -11.36
C ARG A 197 4.55 8.60 -10.51
N GLN A 198 5.00 7.41 -10.91
CA GLN A 198 6.02 6.65 -10.18
C GLN A 198 7.32 7.45 -10.00
N ARG A 199 7.72 8.19 -11.03
CA ARG A 199 8.88 9.07 -10.97
C ARG A 199 8.69 10.21 -9.97
N ILE A 200 7.53 10.89 -9.97
CA ILE A 200 7.25 11.97 -9.02
C ILE A 200 7.27 11.42 -7.60
N LEU A 201 6.62 10.28 -7.35
CA LEU A 201 6.58 9.64 -6.04
C LEU A 201 7.98 9.26 -5.53
N SER A 202 8.86 8.72 -6.39
CA SER A 202 10.23 8.39 -6.00
C SER A 202 11.05 9.64 -5.66
N GLN A 203 10.88 10.73 -6.40
CA GLN A 203 11.53 12.01 -6.10
C GLN A 203 11.04 12.62 -4.78
N LEU A 204 9.73 12.57 -4.52
CA LEU A 204 9.14 13.04 -3.27
C LEU A 204 9.63 12.22 -2.08
N ARG A 205 9.73 10.89 -2.22
CA ARG A 205 10.28 10.00 -1.19
C ARG A 205 11.73 10.37 -0.86
N GLY A 206 12.59 10.49 -1.87
CA GLY A 206 13.99 10.89 -1.67
C GLY A 206 14.13 12.29 -1.04
N THR A 207 13.23 13.22 -1.37
CA THR A 207 13.19 14.56 -0.76
C THR A 207 12.80 14.49 0.71
N LYS A 208 11.75 13.71 1.04
CA LYS A 208 11.32 13.46 2.43
C LYS A 208 12.45 12.88 3.28
N GLU A 209 13.16 11.88 2.79
CA GLU A 209 14.29 11.28 3.51
C GLU A 209 15.43 12.26 3.76
N ARG A 210 15.76 13.12 2.78
CA ARG A 210 16.79 14.16 2.96
C ARG A 210 16.36 15.19 4.00
N PHE A 211 15.08 15.59 3.97
CA PHE A 211 14.52 16.52 4.93
C PHE A 211 14.57 15.95 6.36
N LEU A 212 14.15 14.70 6.56
CA LEU A 212 14.21 14.03 7.86
C LEU A 212 15.65 13.94 8.38
N ARG A 213 16.60 13.54 7.53
CA ARG A 213 18.03 13.52 7.88
C ARG A 213 18.58 14.89 8.28
N GLN A 214 18.09 15.97 7.67
CA GLN A 214 18.50 17.33 8.06
C GLN A 214 17.89 17.79 9.38
N LEU A 215 16.68 17.34 9.70
CA LEU A 215 16.06 17.62 11.00
C LEU A 215 16.81 16.93 12.14
N GLU A 216 17.17 15.66 11.97
CA GLU A 216 17.92 14.89 12.96
C GLU A 216 19.27 15.56 13.30
N ARG A 217 19.97 16.09 12.28
CA ARG A 217 21.26 16.80 12.46
C ARG A 217 21.16 18.16 13.16
N LYS A 218 19.96 18.75 13.27
CA LYS A 218 19.76 20.07 13.91
C LYS A 218 19.34 19.97 15.37
N VAL A 219 19.04 18.76 15.85
CA VAL A 219 18.62 18.49 17.23
C VAL A 219 19.84 18.18 18.12
N GLU A 220 21.03 18.02 17.53
CA GLU A 220 22.34 18.04 18.21
C GLU A 220 22.93 19.46 18.22
#